data_AF-A0A940CBF9-F1
#
_entry.id   AF-A0A940CBF9-F1
#
_cell.length_a   1.000
_cell.length_b   1.000
_cell.length_c   1.000
_cell.angle_alpha   90.00
_cell.angle_beta   90.00
_cell.angle_gamma   90.00
#
_symmetry.space_group_name_H-M   'P 1'
#
loop_
_entity.id
_entity.type
_entity.pdbx_description
1 polymer ?
#
loop_
_entity_poly.entity_id
_entity_poly.type
_entity_poly.pdbx_seq_one_letter_code
_entity_poly.pdbx_strand_id
1 'polypeptide(L)'
;MFKKVNILLVVSIGFLVAVLITIPVVKACRLSAAYKKAERQIAAGAYREAIYTLKEIEDNNYKDTAALRLLCDAHIKYDRGQYVDAYNTLNEATFKHLSRAQKKSVDNFKNELKTEFDAYTEWEQREYDRKLALGLPFVGMAESEIRNTSLGQPSDYVHESTAMVDGKAYYSYTYYFLKDGKLIYSARCVQGKVVEIRDDRNKKTGSSRPKTGTSSSEPSVEGFSHPEDFYEYYWEDFFEYADAEDYYYEHGGR
;
A
#
# COMPACT_ATOMS: atom_id res chain seq x y z
N MET A 1 -49.86 39.33 -45.99
CA MET A 1 -49.06 38.13 -45.65
C MET A 1 -47.99 38.37 -44.56
N PHE A 2 -47.50 39.61 -44.35
CA PHE A 2 -46.42 39.91 -43.39
C PHE A 2 -46.76 39.81 -41.88
N LYS A 3 -48.02 39.98 -41.46
CA LYS A 3 -48.39 39.95 -40.02
C LYS A 3 -48.29 38.56 -39.35
N LYS A 4 -48.55 37.47 -40.08
CA LYS A 4 -48.50 36.10 -39.53
C LYS A 4 -47.06 35.60 -39.34
N VAL A 5 -46.13 36.02 -40.20
CA VAL A 5 -44.71 35.66 -40.12
C VAL A 5 -44.05 36.30 -38.89
N ASN A 6 -44.35 37.57 -38.60
CA ASN A 6 -43.80 38.26 -37.41
C ASN A 6 -44.31 37.68 -36.07
N ILE A 7 -45.56 37.20 -36.01
CA ILE A 7 -46.10 36.57 -34.79
C ILE A 7 -45.42 35.21 -34.55
N LEU A 8 -45.23 34.40 -35.59
CA LEU A 8 -44.57 33.09 -35.46
C LEU A 8 -43.11 33.22 -35.00
N LEU A 9 -42.40 34.25 -35.50
CA LEU A 9 -41.00 34.52 -35.21
C LEU A 9 -40.80 35.11 -33.79
N VAL A 10 -41.74 35.93 -33.31
CA VAL A 10 -41.75 36.43 -31.91
C VAL A 10 -42.06 35.32 -30.91
N VAL A 11 -42.97 34.40 -31.24
CA VAL A 11 -43.29 33.25 -30.38
C VAL A 11 -42.13 32.25 -30.32
N SER A 12 -41.43 31.99 -31.43
CA SER A 12 -40.27 31.08 -31.44
C SER A 12 -39.07 31.66 -30.66
N ILE A 13 -38.81 32.97 -30.77
CA ILE A 13 -37.79 33.66 -29.98
C ILE A 13 -38.17 33.67 -28.49
N GLY A 14 -39.43 33.95 -28.15
CA GLY A 14 -39.92 33.90 -26.77
C GLY A 14 -39.80 32.51 -26.14
N PHE A 15 -40.06 31.45 -26.92
CA PHE A 15 -39.87 30.07 -26.48
C PHE A 15 -38.38 29.72 -26.28
N LEU A 16 -37.51 30.13 -27.21
CA LEU A 16 -36.06 29.97 -27.07
C LEU A 16 -35.51 30.69 -25.84
N VAL A 17 -35.94 31.93 -25.58
CA VAL A 17 -35.54 32.70 -24.39
C VAL A 17 -36.04 32.04 -23.10
N ALA A 18 -37.30 31.55 -23.07
CA ALA A 18 -37.83 30.82 -21.92
C ALA A 18 -37.07 29.50 -21.66
N VAL A 19 -36.72 28.75 -22.72
CA VAL A 19 -35.91 27.52 -22.61
C VAL A 19 -34.48 27.84 -22.14
N LEU A 20 -33.87 28.91 -22.66
CA LEU A 20 -32.53 29.36 -22.26
C LEU A 20 -32.46 29.80 -20.79
N ILE A 21 -33.54 30.35 -20.23
CA ILE A 21 -33.59 30.78 -18.81
C ILE A 21 -33.98 29.62 -17.88
N THR A 22 -34.85 28.71 -18.31
CA THR A 22 -35.37 27.62 -17.44
C THR A 22 -34.36 26.50 -17.22
N ILE A 23 -33.60 26.10 -18.24
CA ILE A 23 -32.61 25.00 -18.12
C ILE A 23 -31.54 25.29 -17.04
N PRO A 24 -30.90 26.48 -17.00
CA PRO A 24 -29.92 26.80 -15.95
C PRO A 24 -30.53 26.81 -14.55
N VAL A 25 -31.75 27.33 -14.40
CA VAL A 25 -32.43 27.45 -13.10
C VAL A 25 -32.82 26.07 -12.54
N VAL A 26 -33.34 25.18 -13.39
CA VAL A 26 -33.66 23.80 -13.00
C VAL A 26 -32.39 23.03 -12.62
N LYS A 27 -31.30 23.20 -13.39
CA LYS A 27 -29.99 22.62 -13.05
C LYS A 27 -29.49 23.12 -11.69
N ALA A 28 -29.53 24.43 -11.44
CA ALA A 28 -29.10 25.02 -10.18
C ALA A 28 -29.93 24.52 -8.98
N CYS A 29 -31.25 24.40 -9.13
CA CYS A 29 -32.13 23.84 -8.09
C CYS A 29 -31.79 22.38 -7.77
N ARG A 30 -31.56 21.56 -8.81
CA ARG A 30 -31.17 20.15 -8.62
C ARG A 30 -29.84 20.02 -7.90
N LEU A 31 -28.84 20.81 -8.27
CA LEU A 31 -27.52 20.80 -7.62
C LEU A 31 -27.62 21.25 -6.16
N SER A 32 -28.39 22.30 -5.86
CA SER A 32 -28.60 22.74 -4.48
C SER A 32 -29.30 21.69 -3.62
N ALA A 33 -30.30 20.99 -4.18
CA ALA A 33 -30.99 19.91 -3.50
C ALA A 33 -30.04 18.72 -3.24
N ALA A 34 -29.22 18.33 -4.22
CA ALA A 34 -28.22 17.28 -4.07
C ALA A 34 -27.17 17.63 -3.00
N TYR A 35 -26.68 18.87 -3.00
CA TYR A 35 -25.72 19.33 -2.00
C TYR A 35 -26.30 19.28 -0.58
N LYS A 36 -27.50 19.81 -0.38
CA LYS A 36 -28.20 19.73 0.93
C LYS A 36 -28.47 18.29 1.36
N LYS A 37 -28.76 17.39 0.41
CA LYS A 37 -28.92 15.96 0.70
C LYS A 37 -27.60 15.37 1.19
N ALA A 38 -26.48 15.68 0.55
CA ALA A 38 -25.16 15.25 0.98
C ALA A 38 -24.80 15.77 2.39
N GLU A 39 -25.06 17.04 2.68
CA GLU A 39 -24.83 17.60 4.03
C GLU A 39 -25.59 16.84 5.11
N ARG A 40 -26.85 16.47 4.85
CA ARG A 40 -27.66 15.67 5.78
C ARG A 40 -27.11 14.25 5.94
N GLN A 41 -26.64 13.64 4.85
CA GLN A 41 -26.03 12.31 4.90
C GLN A 41 -24.74 12.33 5.72
N ILE A 42 -23.88 13.34 5.53
CA ILE A 42 -22.67 13.54 6.35
C ILE A 42 -23.03 13.71 7.81
N ALA A 43 -24.01 14.58 8.13
CA ALA A 43 -24.45 14.80 9.50
C ALA A 43 -25.06 13.54 10.15
N ALA A 44 -25.57 12.60 9.35
CA ALA A 44 -26.12 11.33 9.81
C ALA A 44 -25.11 10.17 9.80
N GLY A 45 -23.84 10.41 9.43
CA GLY A 45 -22.82 9.35 9.31
C GLY A 45 -22.97 8.45 8.07
N ALA A 46 -23.87 8.78 7.15
CA ALA A 46 -24.08 8.04 5.90
C ALA A 46 -23.04 8.45 4.83
N TYR A 47 -21.76 8.21 5.13
CA TYR A 47 -20.63 8.74 4.37
C TYR A 47 -20.53 8.17 2.95
N ARG A 48 -20.89 6.90 2.74
CA ARG A 48 -20.86 6.27 1.41
C ARG A 48 -21.90 6.89 0.48
N GLU A 49 -23.10 7.08 1.00
CA GLU A 49 -24.23 7.69 0.30
C GLU A 49 -23.97 9.17 0.03
N ALA A 50 -23.31 9.86 0.97
CA ALA A 50 -22.83 11.23 0.78
C ALA A 50 -21.84 11.32 -0.38
N ILE A 51 -20.84 10.43 -0.45
CA ILE A 51 -19.88 10.40 -1.57
C ILE A 51 -20.61 10.20 -2.91
N TYR A 52 -21.55 9.27 -2.99
CA TYR A 52 -22.32 9.04 -4.22
C TYR A 52 -23.07 10.31 -4.65
N THR A 53 -23.76 10.95 -3.71
CA THR A 53 -24.51 12.18 -3.96
C THR A 53 -23.60 13.34 -4.39
N LEU A 54 -22.42 13.47 -3.78
CA LEU A 54 -21.44 14.51 -4.11
C LEU A 54 -20.76 14.28 -5.47
N LYS A 55 -20.63 13.02 -5.92
CA LYS A 55 -20.05 12.70 -7.25
C LYS A 55 -20.90 13.23 -8.40
N GLU A 56 -22.22 13.38 -8.22
CA GLU A 56 -23.12 13.91 -9.25
C GLU A 56 -23.03 15.44 -9.42
N ILE A 57 -22.25 16.13 -8.58
CA ILE A 57 -22.11 17.59 -8.57
C ILE A 57 -20.83 17.99 -9.30
N GLU A 58 -20.92 18.16 -10.62
CA GLU A 58 -19.84 18.66 -11.49
C GLU A 58 -19.96 20.17 -11.75
N ASP A 59 -20.11 20.98 -10.69
CA ASP A 59 -20.32 22.43 -10.83
C ASP A 59 -19.30 23.23 -10.01
N ASN A 60 -18.62 24.16 -10.69
CA ASN A 60 -17.59 25.05 -10.13
C ASN A 60 -18.10 25.97 -9.01
N ASN A 61 -19.41 26.09 -8.81
CA ASN A 61 -19.99 26.84 -7.69
C ASN A 61 -19.98 26.05 -6.37
N TYR A 62 -19.80 24.72 -6.41
CA TYR A 62 -19.72 23.85 -5.24
C TYR A 62 -18.29 23.33 -5.05
N LYS A 63 -17.36 24.28 -4.84
CA LYS A 63 -15.90 24.04 -4.81
C LYS A 63 -15.41 23.15 -3.67
N ASP A 64 -16.24 22.93 -2.65
CA ASP A 64 -15.93 22.11 -1.48
C ASP A 64 -16.40 20.66 -1.61
N THR A 65 -17.14 20.30 -2.66
CA THR A 65 -17.60 18.91 -2.92
C THR A 65 -16.46 17.89 -2.89
N ALA A 66 -15.30 18.22 -3.48
CA ALA A 66 -14.12 17.37 -3.44
C ALA A 66 -13.59 17.19 -2.00
N ALA A 67 -13.51 18.27 -1.22
CA ALA A 67 -13.07 18.22 0.17
C ALA A 67 -14.06 17.46 1.05
N LEU A 68 -15.36 17.60 0.83
CA LEU A 68 -16.40 16.84 1.53
C LEU A 68 -16.36 15.35 1.19
N ARG A 69 -16.01 14.99 -0.05
CA ARG A 69 -15.78 13.58 -0.43
C ARG A 69 -14.58 13.00 0.31
N LEU A 70 -13.47 13.74 0.40
CA LEU A 70 -12.29 13.33 1.17
C LEU A 70 -12.61 13.20 2.66
N LEU A 71 -13.41 14.11 3.23
CA LEU A 71 -13.92 14.00 4.60
C LEU A 71 -14.69 12.69 4.82
N CYS A 72 -15.63 12.37 3.93
CA CYS A 72 -16.40 11.13 4.01
C CYS A 72 -15.51 9.88 3.89
N ASP A 73 -14.53 9.93 2.98
CA ASP A 73 -13.61 8.81 2.77
C ASP A 73 -12.69 8.60 3.98
N ALA A 74 -12.23 9.69 4.60
CA ALA A 74 -11.48 9.65 5.86
C ALA A 74 -12.30 9.03 6.99
N HIS A 75 -13.58 9.38 7.14
CA HIS A 75 -14.47 8.73 8.11
C HIS A 75 -14.62 7.22 7.85
N ILE A 76 -14.84 6.80 6.59
CA ILE A 76 -14.96 5.37 6.26
C ILE A 76 -13.68 4.59 6.62
N LYS A 77 -12.50 5.19 6.40
CA LYS A 77 -11.21 4.60 6.78
C LYS A 77 -11.04 4.55 8.29
N TYR A 78 -11.43 5.62 8.99
CA TYR A 78 -11.42 5.69 10.44
C TYR A 78 -12.27 4.58 11.07
N ASP A 79 -13.49 4.38 10.59
CA ASP A 79 -14.42 3.33 11.07
C ASP A 79 -13.87 1.90 10.86
N ARG A 80 -12.89 1.74 9.97
CA ARG A 80 -12.20 0.48 9.69
C ARG A 80 -10.91 0.29 10.48
N GLY A 81 -10.56 1.24 11.36
CA GLY A 81 -9.29 1.25 12.09
C GLY A 81 -8.08 1.62 11.22
N GLN A 82 -8.29 2.14 10.01
CA GLN A 82 -7.22 2.54 9.09
C GLN A 82 -6.77 3.97 9.38
N TYR A 83 -6.26 4.22 10.59
CA TYR A 83 -6.01 5.58 11.10
C TYR A 83 -4.97 6.36 10.28
N VAL A 84 -3.90 5.71 9.83
CA VAL A 84 -2.88 6.31 8.95
C VAL A 84 -3.48 6.78 7.62
N ASP A 85 -4.22 5.90 6.95
CA ASP A 85 -4.87 6.22 5.67
C ASP A 85 -5.92 7.31 5.85
N ALA A 86 -6.73 7.24 6.91
CA ALA A 86 -7.73 8.26 7.24
C ALA A 86 -7.07 9.63 7.44
N TYR A 87 -5.99 9.70 8.22
CA TYR A 87 -5.25 10.94 8.50
C TYR A 87 -4.66 11.55 7.23
N ASN A 88 -4.01 10.74 6.40
CA ASN A 88 -3.44 11.18 5.12
C ASN A 88 -4.53 11.70 4.17
N THR A 89 -5.63 10.96 4.03
CA THR A 89 -6.78 11.35 3.20
C THR A 89 -7.37 12.69 3.63
N LEU A 90 -7.52 12.92 4.93
CA LEU A 90 -8.08 14.16 5.45
C LEU A 90 -7.14 15.35 5.27
N ASN A 91 -5.83 15.13 5.26
CA ASN A 91 -4.82 16.17 5.04
C ASN A 91 -4.70 16.61 3.57
N GLU A 92 -5.13 15.77 2.62
CA GLU A 92 -5.29 16.19 1.22
C GLU A 92 -6.46 17.18 1.04
N ALA A 93 -7.42 17.19 1.97
CA ALA A 93 -8.63 17.99 1.87
C ALA A 93 -8.40 19.47 2.25
N THR A 94 -8.75 20.37 1.33
CA THR A 94 -8.72 21.81 1.56
C THR A 94 -10.12 22.39 1.77
N PHE A 95 -10.45 22.73 3.00
CA PHE A 95 -11.78 23.21 3.40
C PHE A 95 -11.86 24.76 3.44
N LYS A 96 -12.19 25.40 2.31
CA LYS A 96 -12.27 26.88 2.20
C LYS A 96 -13.68 27.47 2.33
N HIS A 97 -14.72 26.70 2.04
CA HIS A 97 -16.08 27.21 1.87
C HIS A 97 -17.10 26.62 2.86
N LEU A 98 -16.62 26.06 3.97
CA LEU A 98 -17.49 25.47 4.99
C LEU A 98 -18.27 26.54 5.78
N SER A 99 -19.52 26.22 6.13
CA SER A 99 -20.23 26.94 7.18
C SER A 99 -19.52 26.79 8.54
N ARG A 100 -19.84 27.66 9.49
CA ARG A 100 -19.28 27.60 10.85
C ARG A 100 -19.52 26.26 11.55
N ALA A 101 -20.72 25.69 11.38
CA ALA A 101 -21.08 24.41 11.98
C ALA A 101 -20.27 23.25 11.36
N GLN A 102 -20.16 23.23 10.03
CA GLN A 102 -19.35 22.25 9.31
C GLN A 102 -17.88 22.35 9.70
N LYS A 103 -17.33 23.57 9.75
CA LYS A 103 -15.95 23.79 10.19
C LYS A 103 -15.71 23.19 11.58
N LYS A 104 -16.59 23.48 12.54
CA LYS A 104 -16.48 22.90 13.89
C LYS A 104 -16.52 21.37 13.87
N SER A 105 -17.40 20.77 13.07
CA SER A 105 -17.47 19.31 12.93
C SER A 105 -16.19 18.71 12.35
N VAL A 106 -15.63 19.35 11.32
CA VAL A 106 -14.36 18.91 10.69
C VAL A 106 -13.19 19.07 11.65
N ASP A 107 -13.10 20.19 12.36
CA ASP A 107 -12.02 20.44 13.32
C ASP A 107 -12.07 19.42 14.48
N ASN A 108 -13.27 19.08 14.97
CA ASN A 108 -13.44 18.03 15.98
C ASN A 108 -12.93 16.67 15.48
N PHE A 109 -13.36 16.26 14.29
CA PHE A 109 -12.91 14.99 13.71
C PHE A 109 -11.41 14.97 13.44
N LYS A 110 -10.83 16.08 12.96
CA LYS A 110 -9.38 16.21 12.79
C LYS A 110 -8.61 15.97 14.08
N ASN A 111 -9.09 16.52 15.19
CA ASN A 111 -8.44 16.37 16.49
C ASN A 111 -8.57 14.93 17.03
N GLU A 112 -9.74 14.32 16.89
CA GLU A 112 -9.98 12.93 17.26
C GLU A 112 -9.10 11.98 16.44
N LEU A 113 -9.14 12.11 15.11
CA LEU A 113 -8.32 11.33 14.19
C LEU A 113 -6.82 11.53 14.45
N LYS A 114 -6.38 12.76 14.76
CA LYS A 114 -4.99 13.02 15.13
C LYS A 114 -4.59 12.27 16.40
N THR A 115 -5.47 12.25 17.40
CA THR A 115 -5.22 11.55 18.67
C THR A 115 -5.03 10.05 18.43
N GLU A 116 -5.91 9.43 17.63
CA GLU A 116 -5.79 8.02 17.27
C GLU A 116 -4.58 7.72 16.40
N PHE A 117 -4.28 8.60 15.44
CA PHE A 117 -3.08 8.50 14.60
C PHE A 117 -1.79 8.55 15.43
N ASP A 118 -1.69 9.50 16.36
CA ASP A 118 -0.52 9.65 17.23
C ASP A 118 -0.38 8.41 18.13
N ALA A 119 -1.49 7.93 18.73
CA ALA A 119 -1.49 6.74 19.57
C ALA A 119 -1.09 5.46 18.81
N TYR A 120 -1.59 5.27 17.58
CA TYR A 120 -1.21 4.17 16.70
C TYR A 120 0.28 4.23 16.33
N THR A 121 0.77 5.41 15.94
CA THR A 121 2.17 5.60 15.55
C THR A 121 3.13 5.32 16.72
N GLU A 122 2.78 5.79 17.93
CA GLU A 122 3.55 5.47 19.13
C GLU A 122 3.53 3.97 19.45
N TRP A 123 2.38 3.30 19.29
CA TRP A 123 2.28 1.87 19.49
C TRP A 123 3.14 1.09 18.49
N GLU A 124 3.09 1.48 17.21
CA GLU A 124 3.89 0.86 16.14
C GLU A 124 5.39 1.03 16.41
N GLN A 125 5.83 2.21 16.85
CA GLN A 125 7.22 2.44 17.25
C GLN A 125 7.61 1.59 18.48
N ARG A 126 6.77 1.52 19.51
CA ARG A 126 7.05 0.66 20.68
C ARG A 126 7.15 -0.81 20.31
N GLU A 127 6.30 -1.29 19.39
CA GLU A 127 6.34 -2.66 18.91
C GLU A 127 7.58 -2.92 18.04
N TYR A 128 7.99 -1.96 17.22
CA TYR A 128 9.26 -2.00 16.49
C TYR A 128 10.44 -2.12 17.46
N ASP A 129 10.54 -1.24 18.45
CA ASP A 129 11.62 -1.22 19.44
C ASP A 129 11.65 -2.52 20.26
N ARG A 130 10.47 -3.05 20.63
CA ARG A 130 10.34 -4.33 21.33
C ARG A 130 10.89 -5.47 20.49
N LYS A 131 10.57 -5.53 19.19
CA LYS A 131 11.08 -6.56 18.27
C LYS A 131 12.58 -6.40 18.03
N LEU A 132 13.06 -5.16 17.90
CA LEU A 132 14.49 -4.88 17.76
C LEU A 132 15.28 -5.37 18.99
N ALA A 133 14.73 -5.18 20.19
CA ALA A 133 15.32 -5.67 21.44
C ALA A 133 15.37 -7.21 21.55
N LEU A 134 14.58 -7.96 20.76
CA LEU A 134 14.72 -9.41 20.66
C LEU A 134 15.99 -9.85 19.92
N GLY A 135 16.65 -8.91 19.23
CA GLY A 135 17.95 -9.15 18.60
C GLY A 135 17.89 -10.10 17.42
N LEU A 136 16.78 -10.18 16.69
CA LEU A 136 16.66 -10.97 15.46
C LEU A 136 16.05 -10.11 14.35
N PRO A 137 16.46 -10.28 13.08
CA PRO A 137 15.76 -9.64 11.98
C PRO A 137 14.27 -10.00 11.99
N PHE A 138 13.39 -9.02 11.76
CA PHE A 138 11.94 -9.18 11.69
C PHE A 138 11.36 -8.43 10.49
N VAL A 139 10.22 -8.87 9.94
CA VAL A 139 9.56 -8.18 8.82
C VAL A 139 9.19 -6.76 9.24
N GLY A 140 9.63 -5.78 8.46
CA GLY A 140 9.50 -4.35 8.74
C GLY A 140 10.73 -3.71 9.39
N MET A 141 11.72 -4.50 9.85
CA MET A 141 13.00 -3.99 10.34
C MET A 141 13.72 -3.20 9.23
N ALA A 142 14.34 -2.08 9.58
CA ALA A 142 15.21 -1.36 8.66
C ALA A 142 16.43 -2.21 8.28
N GLU A 143 16.81 -2.22 7.00
CA GLU A 143 17.96 -2.95 6.49
C GLU A 143 19.27 -2.55 7.20
N SER A 144 19.39 -1.29 7.60
CA SER A 144 20.52 -0.78 8.39
C SER A 144 20.71 -1.46 9.74
N GLU A 145 19.66 -2.08 10.30
CA GLU A 145 19.71 -2.75 11.60
C GLU A 145 20.04 -4.24 11.52
N ILE A 146 20.09 -4.84 10.32
CA ILE A 146 20.34 -6.28 10.13
C ILE A 146 21.66 -6.74 10.77
N ARG A 147 22.68 -5.88 10.69
CA ARG A 147 24.02 -6.13 11.24
C ARG A 147 24.09 -5.93 12.76
N ASN A 148 23.04 -5.39 13.39
CA ASN A 148 22.96 -5.09 14.82
C ASN A 148 22.10 -6.11 15.56
N THR A 149 22.20 -7.39 15.19
CA THR A 149 21.39 -8.47 15.77
C THR A 149 22.25 -9.47 16.54
N SER A 150 21.60 -10.30 17.36
CA SER A 150 22.24 -11.38 18.13
C SER A 150 22.79 -12.51 17.26
N LEU A 151 22.48 -12.52 15.96
CA LEU A 151 23.01 -13.48 14.98
C LEU A 151 24.45 -13.15 14.57
N GLY A 152 24.98 -11.97 14.92
CA GLY A 152 26.30 -11.52 14.49
C GLY A 152 26.25 -10.83 13.13
N GLN A 153 27.37 -10.85 12.40
CA GLN A 153 27.42 -10.31 11.04
C GLN A 153 26.86 -11.33 10.05
N PRO A 154 26.09 -10.88 9.03
CA PRO A 154 25.78 -11.73 7.90
C PRO A 154 27.06 -12.07 7.11
N SER A 155 26.98 -13.07 6.25
CA SER A 155 27.99 -13.37 5.23
C SER A 155 28.38 -12.11 4.45
N ASP A 156 29.62 -12.05 3.99
CA ASP A 156 30.10 -10.98 3.10
C ASP A 156 29.39 -11.00 1.75
N TYR A 157 28.81 -12.15 1.38
CA TYR A 157 27.97 -12.29 0.22
C TYR A 157 26.54 -11.84 0.50
N VAL A 158 26.03 -10.94 -0.35
CA VAL A 158 24.64 -10.47 -0.36
C VAL A 158 24.06 -10.84 -1.72
N HIS A 159 22.97 -11.62 -1.73
CA HIS A 159 22.29 -11.97 -2.98
C HIS A 159 21.43 -10.80 -3.45
N GLU A 160 21.74 -10.26 -4.63
CA GLU A 160 21.00 -9.19 -5.27
C GLU A 160 19.99 -9.76 -6.27
N SER A 161 18.74 -9.31 -6.15
CA SER A 161 17.68 -9.68 -7.09
C SER A 161 16.72 -8.51 -7.33
N THR A 162 15.66 -8.75 -8.10
CA THR A 162 14.60 -7.78 -8.33
C THR A 162 13.29 -8.27 -7.74
N ALA A 163 12.61 -7.41 -6.98
CA ALA A 163 11.27 -7.64 -6.45
C ALA A 163 10.25 -6.71 -7.13
N MET A 164 9.05 -7.22 -7.38
CA MET A 164 7.93 -6.43 -7.89
C MET A 164 7.03 -6.00 -6.72
N VAL A 165 6.91 -4.69 -6.50
CA VAL A 165 6.02 -4.08 -5.50
C VAL A 165 5.07 -3.13 -6.22
N ASP A 166 3.77 -3.37 -6.12
CA ASP A 166 2.72 -2.58 -6.78
C ASP A 166 2.97 -2.35 -8.29
N GLY A 167 3.45 -3.38 -8.97
CA GLY A 167 3.74 -3.34 -10.41
C GLY A 167 5.02 -2.60 -10.80
N LYS A 168 5.85 -2.18 -9.83
CA LYS A 168 7.16 -1.57 -10.07
C LYS A 168 8.29 -2.48 -9.59
N ALA A 169 9.37 -2.52 -10.37
CA ALA A 169 10.57 -3.26 -10.04
C ALA A 169 11.45 -2.48 -9.05
N TYR A 170 11.95 -3.16 -8.02
CA TYR A 170 12.87 -2.64 -7.01
C TYR A 170 14.00 -3.63 -6.77
N TYR A 171 15.18 -3.12 -6.42
CA TYR A 171 16.27 -3.97 -5.94
C TYR A 171 15.88 -4.66 -4.63
N SER A 172 16.24 -5.93 -4.54
CA SER A 172 16.17 -6.73 -3.32
C SER A 172 17.52 -7.28 -2.94
N TYR A 173 17.79 -7.32 -1.65
CA TYR A 173 19.05 -7.79 -1.06
C TYR A 173 18.75 -8.88 -0.04
N THR A 174 19.34 -10.06 -0.20
CA THR A 174 19.19 -11.15 0.78
C THR A 174 20.47 -11.33 1.56
N TYR A 175 20.36 -11.18 2.87
CA TYR A 175 21.45 -11.34 3.84
C TYR A 175 21.36 -12.72 4.46
N TYR A 176 22.47 -13.46 4.41
CA TYR A 176 22.57 -14.81 4.96
C TYR A 176 23.38 -14.80 6.26
N PHE A 177 22.88 -15.47 7.29
CA PHE A 177 23.59 -15.69 8.54
C PHE A 177 24.02 -17.15 8.62
N LEU A 178 25.32 -17.35 8.74
CA LEU A 178 25.93 -18.68 8.80
C LEU A 178 26.44 -18.94 10.22
N LYS A 179 26.30 -20.19 10.67
CA LYS A 179 26.95 -20.68 11.88
C LYS A 179 27.69 -21.97 11.54
N ASP A 180 29.00 -21.97 11.78
CA ASP A 180 29.88 -23.10 11.45
C ASP A 180 29.78 -23.53 9.97
N GLY A 181 29.65 -22.56 9.06
CA GLY A 181 29.49 -22.78 7.61
C GLY A 181 28.08 -23.13 7.15
N LYS A 182 27.13 -23.35 8.08
CA LYS A 182 25.75 -23.71 7.76
C LYS A 182 24.81 -22.51 7.81
N LEU A 183 23.93 -22.38 6.82
CA LEU A 183 22.85 -21.39 6.85
C LEU A 183 21.92 -21.64 8.05
N ILE A 184 21.73 -20.60 8.86
CA ILE A 184 20.82 -20.64 10.01
C ILE A 184 19.70 -19.61 9.91
N TYR A 185 19.88 -18.55 9.13
CA TYR A 185 18.90 -17.48 9.00
C TYR A 185 19.12 -16.71 7.71
N SER A 186 18.06 -16.24 7.07
CA SER A 186 18.17 -15.23 6.01
C SER A 186 17.11 -14.15 6.16
N ALA A 187 17.45 -12.94 5.70
CA ALA A 187 16.57 -11.79 5.69
C ALA A 187 16.63 -11.13 4.31
N ARG A 188 15.49 -11.08 3.60
CA ARG A 188 15.38 -10.39 2.32
C ARG A 188 14.82 -8.99 2.53
N CYS A 189 15.52 -8.02 1.98
CA CYS A 189 15.19 -6.61 2.02
C CYS A 189 14.69 -6.12 0.68
N VAL A 190 13.69 -5.24 0.72
CA VAL A 190 13.20 -4.48 -0.43
C VAL A 190 12.98 -3.04 0.05
N GLN A 191 13.49 -2.07 -0.70
CA GLN A 191 13.37 -0.64 -0.34
C GLN A 191 13.87 -0.31 1.08
N GLY A 192 14.99 -0.90 1.50
CA GLY A 192 15.60 -0.61 2.80
C GLY A 192 14.88 -1.24 4.01
N LYS A 193 13.95 -2.17 3.79
CA LYS A 193 13.22 -2.87 4.86
C LYS A 193 13.20 -4.37 4.62
N VAL A 194 13.28 -5.15 5.70
CA VAL A 194 13.08 -6.59 5.67
C VAL A 194 11.63 -6.90 5.29
N VAL A 195 11.43 -7.68 4.24
CA VAL A 195 10.10 -8.11 3.77
C VAL A 195 9.86 -9.59 3.99
N GLU A 196 10.93 -10.38 4.14
CA GLU A 196 10.84 -11.83 4.22
C GLU A 196 12.00 -12.39 5.05
N ILE A 197 11.72 -13.46 5.79
CA ILE A 197 12.65 -14.10 6.72
C ILE A 197 12.54 -15.61 6.58
N ARG A 198 13.70 -16.27 6.55
CA ARG A 198 13.82 -17.72 6.72
C ARG A 198 14.64 -18.01 7.97
N ASP A 199 14.09 -18.81 8.88
CA ASP A 199 14.75 -19.24 10.12
C ASP A 199 15.00 -20.75 10.09
N ASP A 200 16.23 -21.12 9.72
CA ASP A 200 16.65 -22.51 9.53
C ASP A 200 17.34 -23.10 10.77
N ARG A 201 17.39 -22.38 11.90
CA ARG A 201 18.04 -22.84 13.14
C ARG A 201 17.49 -24.16 13.66
N ASN A 202 16.21 -24.44 13.39
CA ASN A 202 15.52 -25.66 13.81
C ASN A 202 15.25 -26.64 12.65
N LYS A 203 15.77 -26.36 11.44
CA LYS A 203 15.60 -27.25 10.29
C LYS A 203 16.33 -28.56 10.59
N LYS A 204 15.57 -29.65 10.77
CA LYS A 204 16.14 -31.00 10.82
C LYS A 204 16.90 -31.20 9.52
N THR A 205 18.17 -31.61 9.60
CA THR A 205 18.98 -32.00 8.44
C THR A 205 18.31 -33.19 7.76
N GLY A 206 17.38 -32.91 6.84
CA GLY A 206 17.02 -33.84 5.80
C GLY A 206 18.26 -34.05 4.94
N SER A 207 18.52 -35.28 4.54
CA SER A 207 19.63 -35.58 3.65
C SER A 207 19.45 -34.78 2.36
N SER A 208 20.30 -33.79 2.13
CA SER A 208 20.49 -32.98 0.89
C SER A 208 20.91 -33.83 -0.33
N ARG A 209 20.62 -35.14 -0.30
CA ARG A 209 21.17 -36.09 -1.27
C ARG A 209 20.60 -35.76 -2.66
N PRO A 210 21.46 -35.68 -3.69
CA PRO A 210 21.02 -35.56 -5.07
C PRO A 210 20.01 -36.66 -5.40
N LYS A 211 19.10 -36.38 -6.34
CA LYS A 211 18.20 -37.39 -6.89
C LYS A 211 19.03 -38.57 -7.38
N THR A 212 18.90 -39.73 -6.75
CA THR A 212 19.53 -40.96 -7.24
C THR A 212 18.88 -41.33 -8.58
N GLY A 213 19.51 -40.96 -9.70
CA GLY A 213 19.05 -41.41 -11.02
C GLY A 213 19.59 -40.72 -12.28
N THR A 214 20.15 -39.50 -12.21
CA THR A 214 20.32 -38.70 -13.44
C THR A 214 21.78 -38.53 -13.92
N SER A 215 22.76 -38.55 -13.01
CA SER A 215 24.18 -38.32 -13.32
C SER A 215 25.07 -39.49 -12.87
N SER A 216 26.10 -39.83 -13.67
CA SER A 216 27.09 -40.86 -13.31
C SER A 216 28.11 -40.41 -12.26
N SER A 217 28.06 -39.15 -11.83
CA SER A 217 28.95 -38.56 -10.81
C SER A 217 28.18 -37.65 -9.85
N GLU A 218 28.51 -37.71 -8.55
CA GLU A 218 27.98 -36.78 -7.55
C GLU A 218 28.28 -35.33 -7.93
N PRO A 219 27.33 -34.38 -7.79
CA PRO A 219 27.55 -32.97 -8.09
C PRO A 219 28.76 -32.41 -7.32
N SER A 220 29.71 -31.82 -8.05
CA SER A 220 30.87 -31.15 -7.44
C SER A 220 30.57 -29.67 -7.25
N VAL A 221 30.85 -29.16 -6.05
CA VAL A 221 30.76 -27.73 -5.74
C VAL A 221 31.99 -26.95 -6.22
N GLU A 222 33.06 -27.64 -6.63
CA GLU A 222 34.28 -27.02 -7.12
C GLU A 222 34.02 -26.26 -8.42
N GLY A 223 34.47 -25.00 -8.47
CA GLY A 223 34.25 -24.11 -9.62
C GLY A 223 32.98 -23.24 -9.52
N PHE A 224 32.14 -23.46 -8.51
CA PHE A 224 30.97 -22.63 -8.24
C PHE A 224 31.24 -21.72 -7.04
N SER A 225 31.05 -20.42 -7.21
CA SER A 225 31.15 -19.41 -6.15
C SER A 225 29.86 -19.23 -5.36
N HIS A 226 28.76 -19.86 -5.78
CA HIS A 226 27.46 -19.66 -5.16
C HIS A 226 26.55 -20.90 -5.31
N PRO A 227 25.68 -21.21 -4.32
CA PRO A 227 24.69 -22.29 -4.43
C PRO A 227 23.70 -22.11 -5.58
N GLU A 228 23.47 -20.89 -6.05
CA GLU A 228 22.57 -20.61 -7.18
C GLU A 228 23.20 -20.96 -8.53
N ASP A 229 24.46 -20.57 -8.76
CA ASP A 229 25.21 -21.02 -9.94
C ASP A 229 25.32 -22.55 -9.96
N PHE A 230 25.53 -23.13 -8.76
CA PHE A 230 25.53 -24.58 -8.57
C PHE A 230 24.15 -25.19 -8.86
N TYR A 231 23.06 -24.61 -8.35
CA TYR A 231 21.71 -25.12 -8.60
C TYR A 231 21.29 -24.96 -10.06
N GLU A 232 21.60 -23.84 -10.72
CA GLU A 232 21.31 -23.67 -12.14
C GLU A 232 22.03 -24.72 -12.99
N TYR A 233 23.28 -25.04 -12.63
CA TYR A 233 24.06 -26.06 -13.33
C TYR A 233 23.56 -27.48 -13.05
N TYR A 234 23.20 -27.78 -11.79
CA TYR A 234 22.75 -29.09 -11.34
C TYR A 234 21.23 -29.15 -11.09
N TRP A 235 20.44 -28.34 -11.81
CA TRP A 235 19.00 -28.18 -11.51
C TRP A 235 18.22 -29.50 -11.66
N GLU A 236 18.71 -30.40 -12.53
CA GLU A 236 18.11 -31.72 -12.72
C GLU A 236 18.39 -32.65 -11.51
N ASP A 237 19.50 -32.44 -10.80
CA ASP A 237 19.96 -33.29 -9.70
C ASP A 237 19.30 -32.97 -8.35
N PHE A 238 18.64 -31.81 -8.21
CA PHE A 238 17.98 -31.37 -6.97
C PHE A 238 16.48 -31.12 -7.18
N PHE A 239 15.64 -31.43 -6.18
CA PHE A 239 14.18 -31.24 -6.31
C PHE A 239 13.78 -29.77 -6.18
N GLU A 240 14.52 -29.03 -5.37
CA GLU A 240 14.31 -27.61 -5.11
C GLU A 240 15.66 -26.92 -4.84
N TYR A 241 15.70 -25.60 -5.05
CA TYR A 241 16.88 -24.79 -4.80
C TYR A 241 17.43 -24.98 -3.38
N ALA A 242 16.55 -25.09 -2.38
CA ALA A 242 16.94 -25.28 -0.99
C ALA A 242 17.75 -26.57 -0.76
N ASP A 243 17.50 -27.64 -1.51
CA ASP A 243 18.27 -28.89 -1.41
C ASP A 243 19.67 -28.73 -2.02
N ALA A 244 19.75 -28.02 -3.15
CA ALA A 244 21.02 -27.73 -3.82
C ALA A 244 21.87 -26.73 -3.03
N GLU A 245 21.23 -25.74 -2.42
CA GLU A 245 21.83 -24.76 -1.52
C GLU A 245 22.41 -25.46 -0.28
N ASP A 246 21.63 -26.32 0.38
CA ASP A 246 22.10 -27.10 1.52
C ASP A 246 23.27 -28.03 1.11
N TYR A 247 23.18 -28.72 -0.03
CA TYR A 247 24.25 -29.58 -0.53
C TYR A 247 25.54 -28.79 -0.83
N TYR A 248 25.41 -27.61 -1.45
CA TYR A 248 26.53 -26.76 -1.84
C TYR A 248 27.38 -26.38 -0.61
N TYR A 249 26.72 -25.93 0.46
CA TYR A 249 27.41 -25.57 1.70
C TYR A 249 27.96 -26.80 2.45
N GLU A 250 27.25 -27.94 2.43
CA GLU A 250 27.71 -29.18 3.06
C GLU A 250 28.98 -29.75 2.41
N HIS A 251 29.19 -29.52 1.12
CA HIS A 251 30.32 -30.06 0.35
C HIS A 251 31.48 -29.06 0.18
N GLY A 252 31.49 -27.98 0.96
CA GLY A 252 32.63 -27.05 1.04
C GLY A 252 32.58 -25.89 0.05
N GLY A 253 31.42 -25.59 -0.52
CA GLY A 253 31.14 -24.32 -1.18
C GLY A 253 31.38 -23.14 -0.22
N ARG A 254 31.94 -22.05 -0.72
CA ARG A 254 32.39 -20.89 0.07
C ARG A 254 31.80 -19.61 -0.46
#